data_AF-A0A7W9KEL8-F1
#
_entry.id   AF-A0A7W9KEL8-F1
#
_cell.length_a   1.000
_cell.length_b   1.000
_cell.length_c   1.000
_cell.angle_alpha   90.00
_cell.angle_beta   90.00
_cell.angle_gamma   90.00
#
_symmetry.space_group_name_H-M   'P 1'
#
loop_
_entity.id
_entity.type
_entity.pdbx_description
1 polymer ?
#
loop_
_entity_poly.entity_id
_entity_poly.type
_entity_poly.pdbx_seq_one_letter_code
_entity_poly.pdbx_strand_id
1 'polypeptide(L)'
;MLSRSARRVGAGAVAVVAAMALTAVPAGATPLGQTSLGSVDVTRAGHSVTVPPIAQCDVTADQQNSSKGTHAYGVASFGAGSTTCTRDAGAKTAKMQATGSGFDLTALVPYGGPEIKLAEYSAGCSATTTSTTATFQFSGLQGVTAPKPIPANYTTTVGPADKPQARVTFNEVIQAEPNDGSVTINMLHIQLFPTGDGPMSGDIIVGHAACSPVS
;
A
#
# COMPACT_ATOMS: atom_id res chain seq x y z
N MET A 1 -33.95 72.08 33.65
CA MET A 1 -34.99 71.03 33.60
C MET A 1 -35.24 70.66 32.14
N LEU A 2 -34.68 69.57 31.67
CA LEU A 2 -35.32 68.62 30.75
C LEU A 2 -34.37 67.42 30.65
N SER A 3 -34.81 66.36 31.33
CA SER A 3 -34.19 65.05 31.41
C SER A 3 -34.37 64.30 30.10
N ARG A 4 -33.37 63.54 29.68
CA ARG A 4 -33.54 62.21 29.08
C ARG A 4 -32.20 61.47 29.11
N SER A 5 -32.08 60.64 30.14
CA SER A 5 -31.10 59.56 30.26
C SER A 5 -31.35 58.49 29.20
N ALA A 6 -30.31 58.05 28.50
CA ALA A 6 -30.23 56.70 27.95
C ALA A 6 -28.79 56.21 28.08
N ARG A 7 -28.62 55.19 28.91
CA ARG A 7 -27.35 54.63 29.38
C ARG A 7 -27.19 53.26 28.70
N ARG A 8 -26.09 53.10 27.97
CA ARG A 8 -25.20 51.91 27.88
C ARG A 8 -25.71 50.55 27.35
N VAL A 9 -24.99 50.08 26.32
CA VAL A 9 -24.19 48.82 26.23
C VAL A 9 -24.89 47.49 25.86
N GLY A 10 -24.32 46.85 24.83
CA GLY A 10 -24.26 45.38 24.64
C GLY A 10 -25.31 44.81 23.69
N ALA A 11 -25.04 43.88 22.78
CA ALA A 11 -23.83 43.13 22.44
C ALA A 11 -23.97 42.65 20.98
N GLY A 12 -22.87 42.63 20.24
CA GLY A 12 -22.81 42.08 18.89
C GLY A 12 -22.87 40.56 18.91
N ALA A 13 -23.66 39.99 18.00
CA ALA A 13 -23.61 38.59 17.63
C ALA A 13 -23.40 38.53 16.11
N VAL A 14 -22.13 38.53 15.69
CA VAL A 14 -21.76 38.18 14.32
C VAL A 14 -21.48 36.68 14.33
N ALA A 15 -22.44 35.90 13.86
CA ALA A 15 -22.26 34.46 13.64
C ALA A 15 -21.34 34.27 12.42
N VAL A 16 -20.06 34.00 12.66
CA VAL A 16 -19.12 33.57 11.62
C VAL A 16 -19.36 32.09 11.38
N VAL A 17 -20.14 31.78 10.34
CA VAL A 17 -20.26 30.41 9.82
C VAL A 17 -18.96 30.11 9.06
N ALA A 18 -18.02 29.46 9.74
CA ALA A 18 -16.81 28.94 9.12
C ALA A 18 -17.20 27.75 8.24
N ALA A 19 -17.37 28.01 6.94
CA ALA A 19 -17.49 26.97 5.93
C ALA A 19 -16.15 26.22 5.85
N MET A 20 -16.12 25.00 6.39
CA MET A 20 -15.00 24.09 6.18
C MET A 20 -14.98 23.66 4.72
N ALA A 21 -14.13 24.30 3.93
CA ALA A 21 -13.79 23.84 2.59
C ALA A 21 -12.99 22.53 2.74
N LEU A 22 -13.66 21.40 2.50
CA LEU A 22 -13.00 20.13 2.21
C LEU A 22 -12.21 20.34 0.91
N THR A 23 -10.92 20.62 1.02
CA THR A 23 -10.01 20.58 -0.13
C THR A 23 -9.89 19.12 -0.55
N ALA A 24 -10.67 18.72 -1.56
CA ALA A 24 -10.44 17.48 -2.27
C ALA A 24 -9.00 17.51 -2.80
N VAL A 25 -8.16 16.63 -2.27
CA VAL A 25 -6.81 16.41 -2.80
C VAL A 25 -7.02 15.92 -4.24
N PRO A 26 -6.47 16.59 -5.27
CA PRO A 26 -6.59 16.10 -6.63
C PRO A 26 -6.01 14.69 -6.67
N ALA A 27 -6.76 13.76 -7.26
CA ALA A 27 -6.26 12.43 -7.59
C ALA A 27 -4.97 12.61 -8.38
N GLY A 28 -3.83 12.33 -7.75
CA GLY A 28 -2.54 12.39 -8.42
C GLY A 28 -2.60 11.48 -9.63
N ALA A 29 -2.18 11.99 -10.79
CA ALA A 29 -2.11 11.20 -12.01
C ALA A 29 -1.44 9.85 -11.69
N THR A 30 -2.13 8.75 -11.99
CA THR A 30 -1.58 7.41 -11.80
C THR A 30 -0.24 7.38 -12.50
N PRO A 31 0.86 7.11 -11.77
CA PRO A 31 2.17 7.18 -12.40
C PRO A 31 2.21 6.16 -13.54
N LEU A 32 2.80 6.59 -14.67
CA LEU A 32 2.88 5.79 -15.90
C LEU A 32 3.35 4.35 -15.65
N GLY A 33 4.20 4.19 -14.64
CA GLY A 33 4.71 2.93 -14.16
C GLY A 33 5.56 3.09 -12.93
N GLN A 34 5.29 2.30 -11.89
CA GLN A 34 6.14 2.19 -10.70
C GLN A 34 6.16 0.76 -10.18
N THR A 35 7.24 0.39 -9.50
CA THR A 35 7.30 -0.87 -8.76
C THR A 35 8.21 -0.73 -7.54
N SER A 36 7.97 -1.56 -6.53
CA SER A 36 8.85 -1.70 -5.37
C SER A 36 8.81 -3.14 -4.84
N LEU A 37 9.85 -3.55 -4.11
CA LEU A 37 9.87 -4.85 -3.43
C LEU A 37 8.83 -4.92 -2.30
N GLY A 38 8.46 -3.78 -1.73
CA GLY A 38 7.49 -3.67 -0.66
C GLY A 38 7.68 -2.39 0.16
N SER A 39 6.81 -2.22 1.14
CA SER A 39 6.84 -1.11 2.09
C SER A 39 6.17 -1.52 3.39
N VAL A 40 6.45 -0.77 4.45
CA VAL A 40 5.83 -0.94 5.77
C VAL A 40 5.36 0.43 6.24
N ASP A 41 4.10 0.53 6.65
CA ASP A 41 3.60 1.66 7.39
C ASP A 41 2.75 1.17 8.55
N VAL A 42 3.38 1.03 9.72
CA VAL A 42 2.78 0.43 10.91
C VAL A 42 2.92 1.38 12.08
N THR A 43 1.88 1.46 12.91
CA THR A 43 1.95 2.10 14.22
C THR A 43 1.97 1.04 15.31
N ARG A 44 2.92 1.13 16.24
CA ARG A 44 3.08 0.22 17.38
C ARG A 44 3.12 1.03 18.67
N ALA A 45 2.17 0.80 19.57
CA ALA A 45 2.06 1.54 20.83
C ALA A 45 2.15 3.08 20.65
N GLY A 46 1.56 3.61 19.58
CA GLY A 46 1.60 5.04 19.24
C GLY A 46 2.86 5.53 18.51
N HIS A 47 3.84 4.66 18.25
CA HIS A 47 5.05 5.00 17.49
C HIS A 47 4.97 4.46 16.07
N SER A 48 5.31 5.29 15.09
CA SER A 48 5.38 4.89 13.68
C SER A 48 6.65 4.09 13.40
N VAL A 49 6.49 2.97 12.70
CA VAL A 49 7.52 2.10 12.15
C VAL A 49 7.29 2.06 10.65
N THR A 50 8.03 2.88 9.92
CA THR A 50 7.87 3.02 8.46
C THR A 50 9.12 2.55 7.74
N VAL A 51 8.93 1.78 6.69
CA VAL A 51 9.95 1.47 5.67
C VAL A 51 9.41 1.99 4.35
N PRO A 52 10.07 2.99 3.73
CA PRO A 52 9.63 3.51 2.43
C PRO A 52 9.75 2.43 1.34
N PRO A 53 9.11 2.62 0.17
CA PRO A 53 9.18 1.68 -0.94
C PRO A 53 10.62 1.22 -1.25
N ILE A 54 10.85 -0.08 -1.14
CA ILE A 54 12.18 -0.67 -1.21
C ILE A 54 12.59 -0.88 -2.67
N ALA A 55 13.78 -0.39 -3.03
CA ALA A 55 14.31 -0.44 -4.39
C ALA A 55 13.28 0.07 -5.41
N GLN A 56 12.59 1.18 -5.13
CA GLN A 56 11.58 1.69 -6.04
C GLN A 56 12.18 2.04 -7.40
N CYS A 57 11.49 1.71 -8.49
CA CYS A 57 11.77 2.31 -9.80
C CYS A 57 10.48 2.87 -10.39
N ASP A 58 10.64 3.75 -11.36
CA ASP A 58 9.57 4.31 -12.16
C ASP A 58 9.92 4.30 -13.66
N VAL A 59 8.91 4.51 -14.50
CA VAL A 59 9.05 4.45 -15.96
C VAL A 59 9.48 5.78 -16.59
N THR A 60 10.04 6.72 -15.80
CA THR A 60 10.57 7.98 -16.37
C THR A 60 11.78 7.73 -17.29
N ALA A 61 12.48 6.63 -17.07
CA ALA A 61 13.53 6.07 -17.92
C ALA A 61 13.59 4.55 -17.72
N ASP A 62 14.40 3.85 -18.52
CA ASP A 62 14.78 2.48 -18.19
C ASP A 62 15.59 2.51 -16.89
N GLN A 63 15.04 1.91 -15.85
CA GLN A 63 15.60 1.91 -14.50
C GLN A 63 15.69 0.49 -13.97
N GLN A 64 16.77 0.22 -13.25
CA GLN A 64 16.94 -1.00 -12.47
C GLN A 64 17.52 -0.64 -11.11
N ASN A 65 16.82 -1.02 -10.05
CA ASN A 65 17.27 -0.79 -8.68
C ASN A 65 17.35 -2.12 -7.94
N SER A 66 18.15 -2.16 -6.87
CA SER A 66 18.31 -3.35 -6.04
C SER A 66 18.43 -3.00 -4.57
N SER A 67 18.10 -3.97 -3.73
CA SER A 67 18.27 -3.90 -2.29
C SER A 67 18.97 -5.16 -1.80
N LYS A 68 19.84 -5.01 -0.80
CA LYS A 68 20.44 -6.14 -0.07
C LYS A 68 19.50 -6.70 1.01
N GLY A 69 18.31 -6.12 1.14
CA GLY A 69 17.36 -6.40 2.20
C GLY A 69 17.23 -5.24 3.18
N THR A 70 16.14 -5.24 3.93
CA THR A 70 15.84 -4.25 4.97
C THR A 70 14.99 -4.85 6.07
N HIS A 71 15.02 -4.23 7.25
CA HIS A 71 14.34 -4.71 8.44
C HIS A 71 13.51 -3.58 9.06
N ALA A 72 12.21 -3.81 9.20
CA ALA A 72 11.33 -3.08 10.10
C ALA A 72 11.37 -3.80 11.45
N TYR A 73 12.20 -3.33 12.39
CA TYR A 73 12.46 -4.02 13.66
C TYR A 73 11.17 -4.40 14.40
N GLY A 74 11.00 -5.71 14.63
CA GLY A 74 9.83 -6.27 15.32
C GLY A 74 8.54 -6.29 14.51
N VAL A 75 8.59 -5.93 13.22
CA VAL A 75 7.44 -5.95 12.31
C VAL A 75 7.69 -6.94 11.18
N ALA A 76 8.61 -6.63 10.26
CA ALA A 76 8.86 -7.42 9.07
C ALA A 76 10.31 -7.29 8.59
N SER A 77 10.77 -8.29 7.83
CA SER A 77 12.06 -8.27 7.14
C SER A 77 11.87 -8.60 5.67
N PHE A 78 12.54 -7.85 4.81
CA PHE A 78 12.63 -8.11 3.38
C PHE A 78 14.05 -8.54 3.07
N GLY A 79 14.23 -9.67 2.40
CA GLY A 79 15.54 -10.06 1.90
C GLY A 79 15.95 -9.30 0.64
N ALA A 80 16.99 -9.79 -0.03
CA ALA A 80 17.52 -9.13 -1.21
C ALA A 80 16.54 -9.19 -2.40
N GLY A 81 16.59 -8.21 -3.28
CA GLY A 81 15.75 -8.19 -4.46
C GLY A 81 16.11 -7.08 -5.42
N SER A 82 15.44 -7.08 -6.56
CA SER A 82 15.58 -6.07 -7.60
C SER A 82 14.25 -5.65 -8.17
N THR A 83 14.21 -4.43 -8.69
CA THR A 83 13.12 -3.92 -9.50
C THR A 83 13.65 -3.47 -10.85
N THR A 84 12.79 -3.60 -11.87
CA THR A 84 13.07 -3.15 -13.22
C THR A 84 11.84 -2.44 -13.77
N CYS A 85 12.05 -1.25 -14.32
CA CYS A 85 11.04 -0.45 -15.00
C CYS A 85 11.60 -0.16 -16.39
N THR A 86 10.89 -0.59 -17.44
CA THR A 86 11.31 -0.33 -18.82
C THR A 86 10.18 0.28 -19.63
N ARG A 87 10.56 1.12 -20.60
CA ARG A 87 9.63 1.70 -21.58
C ARG A 87 10.18 1.55 -22.98
N ASP A 88 9.37 0.96 -23.86
CA ASP A 88 9.65 0.96 -25.29
C ASP A 88 8.69 1.94 -25.99
N ALA A 89 9.24 3.09 -26.41
CA ALA A 89 8.48 4.09 -27.15
C ALA A 89 8.12 3.63 -28.58
N GLY A 90 8.93 2.78 -29.20
CA GLY A 90 8.70 2.27 -30.56
C GLY A 90 7.61 1.21 -30.59
N ALA A 91 7.67 0.26 -29.66
CA ALA A 91 6.65 -0.78 -29.49
C ALA A 91 5.41 -0.30 -28.73
N LYS A 92 5.45 0.91 -28.15
CA LYS A 92 4.43 1.45 -27.24
C LYS A 92 4.10 0.44 -26.14
N THR A 93 5.11 0.09 -25.36
CA THR A 93 4.95 -0.78 -24.19
C THR A 93 5.69 -0.24 -22.97
N ALA A 94 5.22 -0.63 -21.79
CA ALA A 94 5.94 -0.43 -20.54
C ALA A 94 5.87 -1.71 -19.70
N LYS A 95 6.92 -1.99 -18.93
CA LYS A 95 7.00 -3.16 -18.06
C LYS A 95 7.63 -2.81 -16.72
N MET A 96 6.93 -3.17 -15.66
CA MET A 96 7.31 -2.93 -14.27
C MET A 96 7.39 -4.29 -13.60
N GLN A 97 8.52 -4.59 -12.95
CA GLN A 97 8.75 -5.88 -12.32
C GLN A 97 9.52 -5.72 -11.02
N ALA A 98 8.99 -6.25 -9.93
CA ALA A 98 9.68 -6.51 -8.68
C ALA A 98 9.94 -8.00 -8.53
N THR A 99 11.14 -8.36 -8.06
CA THR A 99 11.51 -9.73 -7.69
C THR A 99 12.31 -9.68 -6.40
N GLY A 100 11.82 -10.35 -5.36
CA GLY A 100 12.47 -10.42 -4.06
C GLY A 100 12.67 -11.85 -3.59
N SER A 101 13.74 -12.02 -2.82
CA SER A 101 14.07 -13.24 -2.08
C SER A 101 13.86 -12.96 -0.60
N GLY A 102 13.11 -13.82 0.09
CA GLY A 102 12.83 -13.71 1.51
C GLY A 102 11.86 -12.58 1.85
N PHE A 103 10.79 -12.93 2.54
CA PHE A 103 9.99 -12.00 3.32
C PHE A 103 9.53 -12.71 4.60
N ASP A 104 9.72 -12.06 5.74
CA ASP A 104 9.32 -12.58 7.04
C ASP A 104 8.50 -11.53 7.79
N LEU A 105 7.25 -11.85 8.16
CA LEU A 105 6.44 -11.06 9.08
C LEU A 105 6.54 -11.65 10.48
N THR A 106 7.28 -10.99 11.36
CA THR A 106 7.47 -11.39 12.75
C THR A 106 6.51 -10.70 13.72
N ALA A 107 5.76 -9.70 13.24
CA ALA A 107 4.88 -8.84 14.04
C ALA A 107 3.86 -9.63 14.90
N LEU A 108 3.44 -10.81 14.44
CA LEU A 108 2.38 -11.61 15.09
C LEU A 108 2.92 -12.52 16.20
N VAL A 109 4.20 -12.90 16.13
CA VAL A 109 4.82 -13.90 17.03
C VAL A 109 4.73 -13.51 18.51
N PRO A 110 5.00 -12.24 18.92
CA PRO A 110 4.86 -11.83 20.32
C PRO A 110 3.43 -11.97 20.89
N TYR A 111 2.43 -12.10 20.02
CA TYR A 111 1.01 -12.21 20.38
C TYR A 111 0.45 -13.62 20.13
N GLY A 112 1.33 -14.62 19.98
CA GLY A 112 0.94 -16.01 19.77
C GLY A 112 0.48 -16.34 18.35
N GLY A 113 0.62 -15.40 17.41
CA GLY A 113 0.38 -15.65 15.99
C GLY A 113 1.57 -16.31 15.30
N PRO A 114 1.38 -16.84 14.08
CA PRO A 114 2.46 -17.44 13.31
C PRO A 114 3.38 -16.36 12.71
N GLU A 115 4.61 -16.76 12.40
CA GLU A 115 5.47 -16.00 11.49
C GLU A 115 5.01 -16.27 10.05
N ILE A 116 4.72 -15.22 9.26
CA ILE A 116 4.35 -15.37 7.85
C ILE A 116 5.61 -15.25 7.00
N LYS A 117 5.92 -16.26 6.18
CA LYS A 117 7.13 -16.29 5.35
C LYS A 117 6.85 -16.45 3.87
N LEU A 118 7.72 -15.89 3.05
CA LEU A 118 7.88 -16.20 1.63
C LEU A 118 9.35 -16.47 1.35
N ALA A 119 9.65 -17.52 0.60
CA ALA A 119 11.01 -17.79 0.14
C ALA A 119 11.37 -16.86 -1.04
N GLU A 120 10.44 -16.69 -1.97
CA GLU A 120 10.59 -15.81 -3.13
C GLU A 120 9.23 -15.20 -3.47
N TYR A 121 9.25 -14.00 -4.05
CA TYR A 121 8.07 -13.34 -4.55
C TYR A 121 8.39 -12.46 -5.76
N SER A 122 7.39 -12.24 -6.58
CA SER A 122 7.43 -11.27 -7.66
C SER A 122 6.06 -10.67 -7.88
N ALA A 123 6.06 -9.39 -8.25
CA ALA A 123 4.89 -8.65 -8.68
C ALA A 123 5.29 -7.85 -9.91
N GLY A 124 4.45 -7.84 -10.92
CA GLY A 124 4.72 -7.11 -12.13
C GLY A 124 3.46 -6.60 -12.78
N CYS A 125 3.64 -5.63 -13.64
CA CYS A 125 2.62 -5.24 -14.58
C CYS A 125 3.25 -4.84 -15.91
N SER A 126 2.50 -5.03 -16.98
CA SER A 126 2.87 -4.59 -18.32
C SER A 126 1.73 -3.80 -18.93
N ALA A 127 2.06 -2.75 -19.66
CA ALA A 127 1.11 -1.91 -20.35
C ALA A 127 1.42 -1.86 -21.84
N THR A 128 0.35 -1.81 -22.63
CA THR A 128 0.33 -1.47 -24.05
C THR A 128 -0.54 -0.23 -24.25
N THR A 129 -0.80 0.15 -25.50
CA THR A 129 -1.74 1.23 -25.82
C THR A 129 -3.18 0.96 -25.42
N THR A 130 -3.57 -0.32 -25.29
CA THR A 130 -4.98 -0.71 -25.11
C THR A 130 -5.22 -1.59 -23.90
N SER A 131 -4.17 -2.08 -23.25
CA SER A 131 -4.31 -3.01 -22.14
C SER A 131 -3.22 -2.82 -21.10
N THR A 132 -3.58 -3.13 -19.86
CA THR A 132 -2.65 -3.41 -18.79
C THR A 132 -2.84 -4.86 -18.35
N THR A 133 -1.77 -5.49 -17.89
CA THR A 133 -1.79 -6.86 -17.38
C THR A 133 -0.95 -6.90 -16.13
N ALA A 134 -1.52 -7.44 -15.06
CA ALA A 134 -0.83 -7.62 -13.79
C ALA A 134 -0.44 -9.09 -13.59
N THR A 135 0.72 -9.33 -13.01
CA THR A 135 1.26 -10.66 -12.74
C THR A 135 1.79 -10.71 -11.31
N PHE A 136 1.61 -11.85 -10.63
CA PHE A 136 2.22 -12.11 -9.33
C PHE A 136 2.59 -13.57 -9.19
N GLN A 137 3.71 -13.85 -8.56
CA GLN A 137 4.14 -15.20 -8.21
C GLN A 137 4.82 -15.20 -6.86
N PHE A 138 4.76 -16.31 -6.14
CA PHE A 138 5.50 -16.50 -4.91
C PHE A 138 5.76 -17.98 -4.64
N SER A 139 6.73 -18.26 -3.77
CA SER A 139 7.08 -19.61 -3.33
C SER A 139 7.38 -19.64 -1.82
N GLY A 140 7.34 -20.83 -1.23
CA GLY A 140 7.70 -21.04 0.18
C GLY A 140 6.79 -20.34 1.19
N LEU A 141 5.49 -20.17 0.88
CA LEU A 141 4.52 -19.56 1.79
C LEU A 141 4.39 -20.37 3.09
N GLN A 142 4.54 -19.70 4.23
CA GLN A 142 4.32 -20.26 5.58
C GLN A 142 3.50 -19.30 6.44
N GLY A 143 2.89 -19.81 7.51
CA GLY A 143 2.12 -19.01 8.48
C GLY A 143 0.70 -18.61 8.04
N VAL A 144 0.36 -18.80 6.77
CA VAL A 144 -0.99 -18.57 6.22
C VAL A 144 -1.24 -19.50 5.03
N THR A 145 -2.50 -19.81 4.77
CA THR A 145 -2.92 -20.66 3.63
C THR A 145 -3.68 -19.84 2.60
N ALA A 146 -3.50 -20.20 1.33
CA ALA A 146 -4.24 -19.62 0.20
C ALA A 146 -4.70 -20.76 -0.75
N PRO A 147 -5.85 -20.61 -1.43
CA PRO A 147 -6.34 -21.60 -2.38
C PRO A 147 -5.42 -21.69 -3.60
N LYS A 148 -5.56 -22.77 -4.39
CA LYS A 148 -4.84 -22.94 -5.65
C LYS A 148 -5.85 -23.26 -6.77
N PRO A 149 -5.99 -22.42 -7.81
CA PRO A 149 -5.35 -21.11 -8.01
C PRO A 149 -5.85 -20.05 -7.02
N ILE A 150 -5.09 -18.96 -6.85
CA ILE A 150 -5.45 -17.84 -5.97
C ILE A 150 -6.32 -16.85 -6.76
N PRO A 151 -7.58 -16.61 -6.37
CA PRO A 151 -8.42 -15.58 -6.98
C PRO A 151 -7.83 -14.18 -6.82
N ALA A 152 -8.21 -13.26 -7.70
CA ALA A 152 -7.94 -11.82 -7.49
C ALA A 152 -8.60 -11.34 -6.19
N ASN A 153 -7.88 -10.51 -5.43
CA ASN A 153 -8.31 -9.93 -4.15
C ASN A 153 -8.67 -10.98 -3.08
N TYR A 154 -8.12 -12.20 -3.17
CA TYR A 154 -8.39 -13.24 -2.19
C TYR A 154 -7.89 -12.80 -0.81
N THR A 155 -8.81 -12.75 0.16
CA THR A 155 -8.52 -12.27 1.51
C THR A 155 -8.77 -13.36 2.53
N THR A 156 -7.85 -13.49 3.48
CA THR A 156 -7.97 -14.37 4.64
C THR A 156 -7.52 -13.64 5.91
N THR A 157 -7.84 -14.21 7.07
CA THR A 157 -7.42 -13.66 8.37
C THR A 157 -6.48 -14.65 9.07
N VAL A 158 -5.59 -14.12 9.90
CA VAL A 158 -4.63 -14.88 10.70
C VAL A 158 -4.85 -14.57 12.18
N GLY A 159 -4.87 -15.62 13.00
CA GLY A 159 -5.16 -15.53 14.43
C GLY A 159 -6.58 -16.02 14.78
N PRO A 160 -7.06 -15.73 15.99
CA PRO A 160 -8.42 -16.05 16.42
C PRO A 160 -9.49 -15.42 15.51
N ALA A 161 -10.58 -16.13 15.25
CA ALA A 161 -11.62 -15.67 14.33
C ALA A 161 -12.38 -14.43 14.84
N ASP A 162 -12.55 -14.32 16.16
CA ASP A 162 -13.19 -13.20 16.85
C ASP A 162 -12.27 -11.97 16.97
N LYS A 163 -10.96 -12.18 16.97
CA LYS A 163 -9.95 -11.13 17.08
C LYS A 163 -8.77 -11.41 16.14
N PRO A 164 -8.94 -11.17 14.83
CA PRO A 164 -7.90 -11.41 13.85
C PRO A 164 -6.70 -10.50 14.12
N GLN A 165 -5.50 -11.08 14.09
CA GLN A 165 -4.25 -10.35 14.29
C GLN A 165 -3.71 -9.78 12.99
N ALA A 166 -4.07 -10.39 11.86
CA ALA A 166 -3.81 -9.83 10.54
C ALA A 166 -4.94 -10.17 9.57
N ARG A 167 -5.17 -9.27 8.61
CA ARG A 167 -5.89 -9.56 7.37
C ARG A 167 -4.88 -9.60 6.24
N VAL A 168 -4.86 -10.69 5.49
CA VAL A 168 -3.91 -10.93 4.41
C VAL A 168 -4.69 -11.01 3.11
N THR A 169 -4.41 -10.09 2.20
CA THR A 169 -4.96 -10.04 0.85
C THR A 169 -3.87 -10.42 -0.15
N PHE A 170 -4.13 -11.48 -0.91
CA PHE A 170 -3.28 -11.96 -1.99
C PHE A 170 -3.80 -11.45 -3.32
N ASN A 171 -2.89 -11.22 -4.27
CA ASN A 171 -3.23 -10.80 -5.63
C ASN A 171 -4.21 -9.61 -5.60
N GLU A 172 -3.88 -8.59 -4.81
CA GLU A 172 -4.71 -7.41 -4.67
C GLU A 172 -4.58 -6.60 -5.94
N VAL A 173 -5.66 -6.49 -6.71
CA VAL A 173 -5.71 -5.77 -7.98
C VAL A 173 -6.65 -4.59 -7.81
N ILE A 174 -6.09 -3.39 -7.92
CA ILE A 174 -6.78 -2.12 -7.76
C ILE A 174 -6.81 -1.42 -9.12
N GLN A 175 -8.01 -1.11 -9.61
CA GLN A 175 -8.19 -0.31 -10.82
C GLN A 175 -8.30 1.16 -10.44
N ALA A 176 -7.81 2.05 -11.30
CA ALA A 176 -7.98 3.48 -11.10
C ALA A 176 -9.46 3.88 -11.17
N GLU A 177 -9.81 4.97 -10.47
CA GLU A 177 -11.14 5.60 -10.53
C GLU A 177 -10.98 7.08 -10.94
N PRO A 178 -11.52 7.51 -12.09
CA PRO A 178 -12.23 6.70 -13.08
C PRO A 178 -11.32 5.66 -13.76
N ASN A 179 -11.91 4.56 -14.22
CA ASN A 179 -11.16 3.48 -14.88
C ASN A 179 -10.59 3.94 -16.22
N ASP A 180 -9.32 4.31 -16.20
CA ASP A 180 -8.52 4.72 -17.35
C ASP A 180 -7.66 3.55 -17.91
N GLY A 181 -7.92 2.33 -17.45
CA GLY A 181 -7.13 1.14 -17.78
C GLY A 181 -5.88 0.98 -16.92
N SER A 182 -5.58 1.89 -15.99
CA SER A 182 -4.48 1.72 -15.06
C SER A 182 -4.78 0.65 -14.02
N VAL A 183 -3.73 -0.08 -13.64
CA VAL A 183 -3.80 -1.15 -12.65
C VAL A 183 -2.67 -0.99 -11.65
N THR A 184 -3.01 -1.20 -10.39
CA THR A 184 -2.06 -1.46 -9.31
C THR A 184 -2.23 -2.90 -8.85
N ILE A 185 -1.12 -3.60 -8.65
CA ILE A 185 -1.07 -4.92 -8.05
C ILE A 185 -0.17 -4.93 -6.83
N ASN A 186 -0.69 -5.45 -5.73
CA ASN A 186 0.09 -5.90 -4.60
C ASN A 186 0.03 -7.43 -4.56
N MET A 187 1.19 -8.09 -4.55
CA MET A 187 1.22 -9.55 -4.45
C MET A 187 0.68 -9.98 -3.09
N LEU A 188 1.15 -9.33 -2.02
CA LEU A 188 0.62 -9.46 -0.67
C LEU A 188 0.35 -8.08 -0.07
N HIS A 189 -0.82 -7.92 0.53
CA HIS A 189 -1.15 -6.81 1.41
C HIS A 189 -1.55 -7.39 2.76
N ILE A 190 -0.85 -6.97 3.81
CA ILE A 190 -1.08 -7.43 5.18
C ILE A 190 -1.49 -6.22 6.02
N GLN A 191 -2.72 -6.23 6.52
CA GLN A 191 -3.17 -5.27 7.52
C GLN A 191 -3.05 -5.88 8.92
N LEU A 192 -2.33 -5.22 9.82
CA LEU A 192 -2.18 -5.65 11.21
C LEU A 192 -3.37 -5.21 12.07
N PHE A 193 -3.85 -6.14 12.89
CA PHE A 193 -4.98 -5.99 13.83
C PHE A 193 -6.13 -5.17 13.25
N PRO A 194 -6.78 -5.68 12.18
CA PRO A 194 -7.75 -4.92 11.39
C PRO A 194 -8.99 -4.45 12.15
N THR A 195 -9.24 -4.97 13.36
CA THR A 195 -10.34 -4.57 14.25
C THR A 195 -10.00 -3.33 15.10
N GLY A 196 -8.75 -2.89 15.14
CA GLY A 196 -8.30 -1.68 15.83
C GLY A 196 -8.09 -1.82 17.35
N ASP A 197 -8.41 -2.98 17.93
CA ASP A 197 -8.23 -3.29 19.36
C ASP A 197 -6.92 -4.03 19.66
N GLY A 198 -5.97 -3.91 18.73
CA GLY A 198 -4.66 -4.54 18.78
C GLY A 198 -3.52 -3.62 19.24
N PRO A 199 -2.35 -4.20 19.56
CA PRO A 199 -1.14 -3.48 19.97
C PRO A 199 -0.42 -2.77 18.81
N MET A 200 -0.80 -3.08 17.57
CA MET A 200 -0.29 -2.47 16.34
C MET A 200 -1.43 -2.22 15.35
N SER A 201 -1.21 -1.34 14.39
CA SER A 201 -2.13 -1.09 13.27
C SER A 201 -1.34 -0.66 12.04
N GLY A 202 -1.96 -0.72 10.86
CA GLY A 202 -1.35 -0.30 9.61
C GLY A 202 -1.03 -1.48 8.71
N ASP A 203 -0.28 -1.20 7.65
CA ASP A 203 -0.25 -2.03 6.46
C ASP A 203 1.20 -2.36 6.04
N ILE A 204 1.37 -3.56 5.52
CA ILE A 204 2.62 -4.06 4.93
C ILE A 204 2.30 -4.50 3.52
N ILE A 205 3.05 -3.98 2.56
CA ILE A 205 2.94 -4.34 1.15
C ILE A 205 4.17 -5.16 0.76
N VAL A 206 3.94 -6.30 0.10
CA VAL A 206 5.00 -7.17 -0.45
C VAL A 206 4.76 -7.35 -1.93
N GLY A 207 5.76 -6.97 -2.73
CA GLY A 207 5.68 -6.96 -4.19
C GLY A 207 4.61 -6.00 -4.70
N HIS A 208 5.01 -4.80 -5.08
CA HIS A 208 4.11 -3.78 -5.61
C HIS A 208 4.45 -3.46 -7.06
N ALA A 209 3.46 -3.34 -7.93
CA ALA A 209 3.62 -2.77 -9.26
C ALA A 209 2.38 -1.98 -9.66
N ALA A 210 2.56 -0.86 -10.35
CA ALA A 210 1.51 -0.05 -10.91
C ALA A 210 1.87 0.34 -12.34
N CYS A 211 0.90 0.29 -13.25
CA CYS A 211 1.07 0.59 -14.66
C CYS A 211 -0.18 1.28 -15.21
N SER A 212 0.01 2.25 -16.09
CA SER A 212 -1.07 2.82 -16.92
C SER A 212 -0.87 2.47 -18.39
N PRO A 213 -1.92 2.46 -19.23
CA PRO A 213 -1.77 2.36 -20.67
C PRO A 213 -0.79 3.41 -21.20
N VAL A 214 -0.01 3.03 -22.21
CA VAL A 214 0.98 3.93 -22.83
C VAL A 214 0.40 4.58 -24.07
N SER A 215 0.54 5.89 -24.22
CA SER A 215 0.11 6.65 -25.40
C SER A 215 1.15 6.67 -26.52
#